data_AF-A0A7C7VJD9-F1
#
_entry.id   AF-A0A7C7VJD9-F1
#
_cell.length_a   1.000
_cell.length_b   1.000
_cell.length_c   1.000
_cell.angle_alpha   90.00
_cell.angle_beta   90.00
_cell.angle_gamma   90.00
#
_symmetry.space_group_name_H-M   'P 1'
#
loop_
_entity.id
_entity.type
_entity.pdbx_description
1 polymer ?
#
loop_
_entity_poly.entity_id
_entity_poly.type
_entity_poly.pdbx_seq_one_letter_code
_entity_poly.pdbx_strand_id
1 'polypeptide(L)' 'VEIEDHPWYLGCQFHPEFTSKPMRPHPLFVAFIAAAKQVCNA' A
#
# COMPACT_ATOMS: atom_id res chain seq x y z
N VAL A 1 3.46 11.30 0.25
CA VAL A 1 3.04 11.91 1.53
C VAL A 1 2.62 10.79 2.46
N GLU A 2 3.05 10.84 3.71
CA GLU A 2 2.75 9.83 4.74
C GLU A 2 2.27 10.58 6.00
N ILE A 3 1.52 9.91 6.89
CA ILE A 3 1.04 10.45 8.17
C ILE A 3 1.56 9.55 9.29
N GLU A 4 2.28 10.14 10.25
CA GLU A 4 3.01 9.40 11.29
C GLU A 4 2.08 8.66 12.28
N ASP A 5 0.94 9.27 12.67
CA ASP A 5 0.00 8.70 13.64
C ASP A 5 -1.08 7.78 13.02
N HIS A 6 -0.85 7.27 11.80
CA HIS A 6 -1.77 6.33 11.15
C HIS A 6 -1.07 4.98 10.91
N PRO A 7 -1.72 3.84 11.23
CA PRO A 7 -1.08 2.52 11.16
C PRO A 7 -0.50 2.17 9.78
N TRP A 8 -1.10 2.70 8.72
CA TRP A 8 -0.52 2.71 7.38
C TRP A 8 -1.18 3.79 6.52
N TYR A 9 -0.45 4.84 6.13
CA TYR A 9 -0.97 5.90 5.26
C TYR A 9 0.06 6.30 4.21
N LEU A 10 -0.34 6.27 2.94
CA LEU A 10 0.49 6.69 1.83
C LEU A 10 -0.34 7.37 0.74
N GLY A 11 0.08 8.57 0.34
CA GLY A 11 -0.41 9.28 -0.83
C GLY A 11 0.70 9.51 -1.86
N CYS A 12 0.45 9.18 -3.12
CA CYS A 12 1.32 9.47 -4.25
C CYS A 12 0.56 10.27 -5.33
N GLN A 13 1.27 11.13 -6.06
CA GLN A 13 0.69 11.93 -7.16
C GLN A 13 0.78 11.23 -8.52
N PHE A 14 1.65 10.22 -8.63
CA PHE A 14 1.74 9.39 -9.82
C PHE A 14 0.74 8.23 -9.75
N HIS A 15 0.56 7.54 -10.88
CA HIS A 15 -0.36 6.42 -11.04
C HIS A 15 0.38 5.06 -10.94
N PRO A 16 0.64 4.53 -9.71
CA PRO A 16 1.32 3.25 -9.52
C PRO A 16 0.56 2.06 -10.14
N GLU A 17 -0.75 2.19 -10.36
CA GLU A 17 -1.61 1.18 -10.99
C GLU A 17 -1.10 0.77 -12.38
N PHE A 18 -0.59 1.71 -13.17
CA PHE A 18 -0.11 1.42 -14.54
C PHE A 18 1.20 0.62 -14.56
N THR A 19 1.90 0.55 -13.44
CA THR A 19 3.17 -0.18 -13.33
C THR A 19 3.03 -1.54 -12.63
N SER A 20 1.84 -1.83 -12.09
CA SER A 20 1.52 -3.11 -11.44
C SER A 20 1.20 -4.20 -12.47
N LYS A 21 1.69 -5.43 -12.25
CA LYS A 21 1.40 -6.59 -13.11
C LYS A 21 0.96 -7.79 -12.27
N PRO A 22 0.16 -8.74 -12.80
CA PRO A 22 -0.31 -9.89 -12.03
C PRO A 22 0.80 -10.70 -11.35
N MET A 23 1.89 -11.00 -12.07
CA MET A 23 3.03 -11.77 -11.54
C MET A 23 4.09 -10.90 -10.85
N ARG A 24 3.95 -9.57 -10.92
CA ARG A 24 4.87 -8.61 -10.31
C ARG A 24 4.07 -7.40 -9.82
N PRO A 25 3.30 -7.58 -8.73
CA PRO A 25 2.45 -6.52 -8.21
C PRO A 25 3.32 -5.36 -7.74
N HIS A 26 2.78 -4.14 -7.86
CA HIS A 26 3.51 -2.97 -7.40
C HIS A 26 3.69 -3.03 -5.86
N PRO A 27 4.89 -2.75 -5.33
CA PRO A 27 5.17 -2.88 -3.89
C PRO A 27 4.20 -2.12 -3.00
N LEU A 28 3.72 -0.95 -3.44
CA LEU A 28 2.77 -0.14 -2.68
C LEU A 28 1.45 -0.89 -2.40
N PHE A 29 0.92 -1.61 -3.38
CA PHE A 29 -0.33 -2.36 -3.19
C PHE A 29 -0.11 -3.59 -2.32
N VAL A 30 1.04 -4.27 -2.45
CA VAL A 30 1.39 -5.40 -1.58
C VAL A 30 1.50 -4.96 -0.13
N ALA A 31 2.20 -3.84 0.13
CA ALA A 31 2.37 -3.27 1.46
C ALA A 31 1.02 -2.82 2.05
N PHE A 32 0.16 -2.18 1.26
CA PHE A 32 -1.19 -1.78 1.70
C PHE A 32 -2.02 -2.97 2.17
N ILE A 33 -2.08 -4.04 1.39
CA ILE A 33 -2.85 -5.25 1.74
C ILE A 33 -2.27 -5.94 2.96
N ALA A 34 -0.94 -6.01 3.07
CA ALA A 34 -0.26 -6.58 4.22
C ALA A 34 -0.60 -5.80 5.51
N ALA A 35 -0.56 -4.48 5.45
CA ALA A 35 -0.93 -3.61 6.57
C ALA A 35 -2.41 -3.76 6.95
N ALA A 36 -3.31 -3.82 5.96
CA ALA A 36 -4.74 -4.06 6.20
C ALA A 36 -4.97 -5.41 6.90
N LYS A 37 -4.30 -6.47 6.44
CA LYS A 37 -4.34 -7.78 7.10
C LYS A 37 -3.81 -7.71 8.53
N GLN A 38 -2.73 -6.97 8.79
CA GLN A 38 -2.16 -6.85 10.13
C GLN A 38 -3.12 -6.12 11.07
N VAL A 39 -3.73 -5.03 10.63
CA VAL A 39 -4.71 -4.26 11.43
C VAL A 39 -5.96 -5.08 11.74
N CYS A 40 -6.48 -5.88 10.79
CA CYS A 40 -7.66 -6.71 11.05
C CYS A 40 -7.40 -7.89 12.01
N ASN A 41 -6.14 -8.28 12.22
CA ASN A 41 -5.76 -9.35 13.13
C ASN A 41 -5.30 -8.85 14.51
N ALA A 42 -5.31 -7.53 14.72
CA ALA A 42 -5.00 -6.87 16.00
C ALA A 42 -6.29 -6.56 16.77
#